data_AF-A0A1E5SN67-F1
#
_entry.id   AF-A0A1E5SN67-F1
#
_cell.length_a   1.000
_cell.length_b   1.000
_cell.length_c   1.000
_cell.angle_alpha   90.00
_cell.angle_beta   90.00
_cell.angle_gamma   90.00
#
_symmetry.space_group_name_H-M   'P 1'
#
loop_
_entity.id
_entity.type
_entity.pdbx_description
1 polymer ?
#
loop_
_entity_poly.entity_id
_entity_poly.type
_entity_poly.pdbx_seq_one_letter_code
_entity_poly.pdbx_strand_id
1 'polypeptide(L)'
;MRVKFVVILVLFAMSFSVPSLYGQTSKEKEKSEKPLSKKEKRRLAKAKKLEAKIQDVLALIDARDFVIKDDGVSGGLYPQSGLVNFFRIKGDTITFQRQGAKPLGTGIQEDEVIDKFQGIIRGLKVFESEGDLPPRVVVSYLDRITQEFRRTVIYIFPSRVEARREDGTGLVIRGKHYSIAKARVRELGINSDRLLVETAQRY
;
A
#
# COMPACT_ATOMS: atom_id res chain seq x y z
N MET A 1 -31.39 -63.03 35.10
CA MET A 1 -31.06 -62.40 33.80
C MET A 1 -29.56 -62.16 33.77
N ARG A 2 -28.80 -63.10 33.23
CA ARG A 2 -28.24 -63.09 31.85
C ARG A 2 -27.31 -61.89 31.58
N VAL A 3 -26.04 -62.14 31.92
CA VAL A 3 -24.80 -61.58 31.39
C VAL A 3 -24.96 -61.13 29.93
N LYS A 4 -24.67 -59.87 29.60
CA LYS A 4 -24.28 -59.45 28.25
C LYS A 4 -23.34 -58.22 28.22
N PHE A 5 -22.04 -58.55 28.17
CA PHE A 5 -21.01 -58.00 27.27
C PHE A 5 -20.64 -56.50 27.37
N VAL A 6 -19.49 -56.08 27.93
CA VAL A 6 -18.08 -56.38 27.54
C VAL A 6 -17.70 -55.92 26.10
N VAL A 7 -18.54 -55.16 25.41
CA VAL A 7 -18.28 -54.80 23.98
C VAL A 7 -17.53 -53.47 23.76
N ILE A 8 -17.42 -52.58 24.75
CA ILE A 8 -16.86 -51.23 24.51
C ILE A 8 -15.35 -51.14 24.79
N LEU A 9 -14.68 -52.27 25.08
CA LEU A 9 -13.21 -52.32 25.30
C LEU A 9 -12.43 -52.94 24.11
N VAL A 10 -13.08 -53.13 22.95
CA VAL A 10 -12.45 -53.73 21.75
C VAL A 10 -12.09 -52.68 20.68
N LEU A 11 -12.57 -51.45 20.79
CA LEU A 11 -12.27 -50.38 19.81
C LEU A 11 -10.93 -49.66 20.04
N PHE A 12 -10.22 -49.95 21.15
CA PHE A 12 -8.88 -49.40 21.41
C PHE A 12 -7.73 -50.36 21.05
N ALA A 13 -8.06 -51.58 20.58
CA ALA A 13 -7.09 -52.64 20.27
C ALA A 13 -6.87 -52.89 18.76
N MET A 14 -7.37 -52.01 17.88
CA MET A 14 -6.90 -51.93 16.49
C MET A 14 -5.72 -50.97 16.37
N SER A 15 -4.69 -51.31 17.16
CA SER A 15 -3.30 -51.30 16.73
C SER A 15 -3.23 -51.65 15.23
N PHE A 16 -3.12 -50.62 14.39
CA PHE A 16 -2.63 -50.78 13.03
C PHE A 16 -1.20 -51.30 13.14
N SER A 17 -1.08 -52.62 13.02
CA SER A 17 0.13 -53.34 12.69
C SER A 17 0.64 -52.81 11.35
N VAL A 18 1.61 -51.89 11.43
CA VAL A 18 2.49 -51.55 10.30
C VAL A 18 3.33 -52.80 10.00
N PRO A 19 3.24 -53.41 8.82
CA PRO A 19 4.24 -54.40 8.43
C PRO A 19 5.57 -53.67 8.22
N SER A 20 6.54 -53.98 9.09
CA SER A 20 7.94 -53.63 8.91
C SER A 20 8.52 -54.40 7.73
N LEU A 21 8.47 -53.80 6.54
CA LEU A 21 9.23 -54.26 5.37
C LEU A 21 10.63 -53.66 5.44
N TYR A 22 11.52 -54.38 6.13
CA TYR A 22 12.96 -54.18 6.02
C TYR A 22 13.45 -54.68 4.66
N GLY A 23 14.04 -53.76 3.89
CA GLY A 23 15.18 -54.05 3.02
C GLY A 23 14.86 -54.49 1.59
N GLN A 24 14.88 -53.54 0.67
CA GLN A 24 15.73 -53.66 -0.51
C GLN A 24 16.07 -52.27 -1.06
N THR A 25 17.39 -52.04 -1.12
CA THR A 25 18.07 -50.91 -1.73
C THR A 25 17.46 -50.54 -3.08
N SER A 26 16.73 -49.45 -3.11
CA SER A 26 16.70 -48.58 -4.28
C SER A 26 17.15 -47.24 -3.76
N LYS A 27 18.27 -46.74 -4.28
CA LYS A 27 18.58 -45.32 -4.26
C LYS A 27 17.40 -44.64 -4.93
N GLU A 28 16.37 -44.32 -4.14
CA GLU A 28 15.36 -43.37 -4.53
C GLU A 28 16.18 -42.12 -4.81
N LYS A 29 16.30 -41.81 -6.09
CA LYS A 29 16.93 -40.59 -6.55
C LYS A 29 16.23 -39.49 -5.78
N GLU A 30 16.91 -38.98 -4.75
CA GLU A 30 16.74 -37.63 -4.27
C GLU A 30 16.57 -36.83 -5.55
N LYS A 31 15.33 -36.43 -5.86
CA LYS A 31 15.06 -35.51 -6.94
C LYS A 31 15.77 -34.26 -6.49
N SER A 32 17.05 -34.14 -6.85
CA SER A 32 17.83 -32.97 -6.58
C SER A 32 16.99 -31.84 -7.13
N GLU A 33 16.47 -31.00 -6.23
CA GLU A 33 15.72 -29.83 -6.62
C GLU A 33 16.63 -29.11 -7.61
N LYS A 34 16.22 -29.10 -8.89
CA LYS A 34 17.03 -28.47 -9.92
C LYS A 34 17.32 -27.07 -9.41
N PRO A 35 18.60 -26.67 -9.28
CA PRO A 35 18.92 -25.37 -8.70
C PRO A 35 18.20 -24.31 -9.53
N LEU A 36 17.32 -23.54 -8.89
CA LEU A 36 16.52 -22.51 -9.55
C LEU A 36 17.39 -21.68 -10.49
N SER A 37 16.90 -21.45 -11.70
CA SER A 37 17.59 -20.60 -12.67
C SER A 37 17.82 -19.21 -12.08
N LYS A 38 18.89 -18.52 -12.51
CA LYS A 38 19.16 -17.13 -12.11
C LYS A 38 17.95 -16.22 -12.33
N LYS A 39 17.13 -16.51 -13.35
CA LYS A 39 15.88 -15.80 -13.66
C LYS A 39 14.78 -16.06 -12.62
N GLU A 40 14.63 -17.31 -12.19
CA GLU A 40 13.65 -17.73 -11.19
C GLU A 40 14.02 -17.21 -9.80
N LYS A 41 15.31 -17.30 -9.41
CA LYS A 41 15.82 -16.70 -8.17
C LYS A 41 15.54 -15.21 -8.10
N ARG A 42 15.73 -14.47 -9.21
CA ARG A 42 15.41 -13.04 -9.30
C ARG A 42 13.90 -12.77 -9.18
N ARG A 43 13.04 -13.59 -9.79
CA ARG A 43 11.58 -13.46 -9.67
C ARG A 43 11.11 -13.69 -8.23
N LEU A 44 11.59 -14.77 -7.61
CA LEU A 44 11.26 -15.10 -6.22
C LEU A 44 11.71 -13.99 -5.26
N ALA A 45 12.92 -13.45 -5.44
CA ALA A 45 13.41 -12.34 -4.64
C ALA A 45 12.58 -11.05 -4.81
N LYS A 46 12.09 -10.76 -6.03
CA LYS A 46 11.20 -9.62 -6.27
C LYS A 46 9.83 -9.82 -5.62
N ALA A 47 9.27 -11.03 -5.70
CA ALA A 47 7.99 -11.36 -5.07
C ALA A 47 8.07 -11.21 -3.54
N LYS A 48 9.09 -11.79 -2.90
CA LYS A 48 9.32 -11.64 -1.45
C LYS A 48 9.50 -10.19 -1.01
N LYS A 49 10.22 -9.38 -1.81
CA LYS A 49 10.37 -7.94 -1.54
C LYS A 49 9.05 -7.19 -1.65
N LEU A 50 8.22 -7.52 -2.64
CA LEU A 50 6.91 -6.91 -2.82
C LEU A 50 5.98 -7.29 -1.66
N GLU A 51 5.95 -8.56 -1.26
CA GLU A 51 5.15 -9.05 -0.15
C GLU A 51 5.52 -8.35 1.18
N ALA A 52 6.81 -8.29 1.51
CA ALA A 52 7.29 -7.56 2.69
C ALA A 52 6.91 -6.08 2.64
N LYS A 53 6.96 -5.45 1.46
CA LYS A 53 6.54 -4.06 1.27
C LYS A 53 5.04 -3.87 1.46
N ILE A 54 4.21 -4.80 0.98
CA ILE A 54 2.76 -4.76 1.19
C ILE A 54 2.47 -4.81 2.69
N GLN A 55 3.06 -5.75 3.41
CA GLN A 55 2.87 -5.87 4.86
C GLN A 55 3.30 -4.60 5.61
N ASP A 56 4.44 -4.01 5.25
CA ASP A 56 4.92 -2.75 5.83
C ASP A 56 3.97 -1.57 5.54
N VAL A 57 3.49 -1.44 4.30
CA VAL A 57 2.53 -0.40 3.92
C VAL A 57 1.20 -0.58 4.67
N LEU A 58 0.67 -1.80 4.75
CA LEU A 58 -0.58 -2.09 5.47
C LEU A 58 -0.43 -1.77 6.96
N ALA A 59 0.66 -2.21 7.60
CA ALA A 59 0.93 -1.92 9.00
C ALA A 59 0.96 -0.41 9.30
N LEU A 60 1.61 0.38 8.44
CA LEU A 60 1.65 1.85 8.60
C LEU A 60 0.28 2.51 8.38
N ILE A 61 -0.51 2.02 7.42
CA ILE A 61 -1.86 2.54 7.15
C ILE A 61 -2.81 2.21 8.31
N ASP A 62 -2.76 0.97 8.82
CA ASP A 62 -3.56 0.52 9.96
C ASP A 62 -3.20 1.28 11.24
N ALA A 63 -1.91 1.52 11.45
CA ALA A 63 -1.40 2.37 12.53
C ALA A 63 -1.70 3.87 12.33
N ARG A 64 -2.31 4.26 11.20
CA ARG A 64 -2.59 5.65 10.84
C ARG A 64 -1.35 6.55 10.87
N ASP A 65 -0.19 5.99 10.53
CA ASP A 65 1.13 6.61 10.55
C ASP A 65 1.85 6.39 9.22
N PHE A 66 1.29 6.92 8.14
CA PHE A 66 1.74 6.63 6.78
C PHE A 66 1.96 7.89 5.95
N VAL A 67 3.09 7.96 5.25
CA VAL A 67 3.43 9.06 4.34
C VAL A 67 4.03 8.50 3.05
N ILE A 68 3.59 9.00 1.90
CA ILE A 68 4.28 8.87 0.62
C ILE A 68 4.94 10.20 0.30
N LYS A 69 6.26 10.20 0.12
CA LYS A 69 7.00 11.37 -0.38
C LYS A 69 7.07 11.29 -1.90
N ASP A 70 6.74 12.39 -2.55
CA ASP A 70 6.84 12.49 -4.01
C ASP A 70 8.32 12.33 -4.43
N ASP A 71 8.55 11.55 -5.49
CA ASP A 71 9.86 11.35 -6.10
C ASP A 71 10.21 12.41 -7.15
N GLY A 72 9.27 13.31 -7.48
CA GLY A 72 9.47 14.42 -8.41
C GLY A 72 9.54 14.00 -9.87
N VAL A 73 9.26 12.73 -10.19
CA VAL A 73 9.36 12.22 -11.58
C VAL A 73 8.12 12.63 -12.40
N SER A 74 7.04 13.10 -11.78
CA SER A 74 5.86 13.59 -12.49
C SER A 74 6.04 15.01 -13.04
N GLY A 75 6.65 15.11 -14.22
CA GLY A 75 6.21 16.00 -15.31
C GLY A 75 6.46 17.51 -15.22
N GLY A 76 7.39 18.00 -14.40
CA GLY A 76 7.79 19.42 -14.40
C GLY A 76 9.25 19.64 -14.84
N LEU A 77 9.60 20.87 -15.26
CA LEU A 77 10.98 21.27 -15.55
C LEU A 77 11.92 21.15 -14.34
N TYR A 78 11.37 21.15 -13.13
CA TYR A 78 12.12 21.06 -11.89
C TYR A 78 11.57 19.91 -11.01
N PRO A 79 12.44 19.03 -10.48
CA PRO A 79 12.01 18.03 -9.52
C PRO A 79 11.42 18.74 -8.31
N GLN A 80 10.11 18.57 -8.11
CA GLN A 80 9.42 19.18 -6.98
C GLN A 80 9.83 18.45 -5.68
N SER A 81 10.18 19.21 -4.64
CA SER A 81 10.76 18.63 -3.43
C SER A 81 9.77 17.74 -2.69
N GLY A 82 10.12 16.48 -2.45
CA GLY A 82 9.35 15.57 -1.59
C GLY A 82 9.26 16.01 -0.11
N LEU A 83 9.89 17.13 0.27
CA LEU A 83 9.67 17.80 1.56
C LEU A 83 8.25 18.39 1.64
N VAL A 84 7.75 18.96 0.56
CA VAL A 84 6.51 19.74 0.49
C VAL A 84 5.46 19.09 -0.42
N ASN A 85 5.84 18.01 -1.11
CA ASN A 85 4.97 17.20 -1.97
C ASN A 85 4.78 15.81 -1.36
N PHE A 86 3.60 15.54 -0.82
CA PHE A 86 3.35 14.30 -0.11
C PHE A 86 1.87 13.91 -0.05
N PHE A 87 1.64 12.63 0.17
CA PHE A 87 0.38 12.08 0.67
C PHE A 87 0.62 11.58 2.10
N ARG A 88 -0.32 11.82 3.02
CA ARG A 88 -0.20 11.39 4.41
C ARG A 88 -1.52 10.91 4.98
N ILE A 89 -1.45 9.85 5.79
CA ILE A 89 -2.47 9.44 6.75
C ILE A 89 -1.89 9.69 8.14
N LYS A 90 -2.55 10.54 8.93
CA LYS A 90 -2.18 10.86 10.32
C LYS A 90 -3.43 10.82 11.19
N GLY A 91 -3.53 9.82 12.06
CA GLY A 91 -4.78 9.54 12.78
C GLY A 91 -5.94 9.36 11.79
N ASP A 92 -7.07 10.00 12.06
CA ASP A 92 -8.25 9.90 11.18
C ASP A 92 -8.23 10.87 10.00
N THR A 93 -7.10 11.53 9.73
CA THR A 93 -7.00 12.52 8.65
C THR A 93 -6.12 12.03 7.51
N ILE A 94 -6.58 12.23 6.28
CA ILE A 94 -5.72 12.20 5.10
C ILE A 94 -5.31 13.61 4.68
N THR A 95 -4.14 13.74 4.06
CA THR A 95 -3.65 14.98 3.49
C THR A 95 -2.97 14.69 2.15
N PHE A 96 -3.39 15.40 1.10
CA PHE A 96 -2.61 15.56 -0.12
C PHE A 96 -2.06 16.97 -0.15
N GLN A 97 -0.78 17.11 -0.46
CA GLN A 97 -0.17 18.41 -0.71
C GLN A 97 0.76 18.30 -1.90
N ARG A 98 0.59 19.22 -2.85
CA ARG A 98 1.53 19.49 -3.93
C ARG A 98 1.81 20.97 -4.01
N GLN A 99 3.09 21.32 -4.13
CA GLN A 99 3.58 22.66 -4.40
C GLN A 99 4.32 22.61 -5.74
N GLY A 100 3.87 23.42 -6.69
CA GLY A 100 4.45 23.44 -8.03
C GLY A 100 4.14 24.72 -8.79
N ALA A 101 5.01 25.05 -9.74
CA ALA A 101 4.76 26.06 -10.77
C ALA A 101 4.37 25.36 -12.09
N LYS A 102 3.39 25.89 -12.82
CA LYS A 102 3.17 25.46 -14.21
C LYS A 102 4.21 26.13 -15.11
N PRO A 103 4.73 25.43 -16.13
CA PRO A 103 5.59 26.06 -17.12
C PRO A 103 4.76 26.96 -18.05
N LEU A 104 5.00 28.28 -18.03
CA LEU A 104 4.70 29.13 -19.18
C LEU A 104 5.77 28.83 -20.24
N GLY A 105 5.34 28.51 -21.46
CA GLY A 105 6.14 27.93 -22.55
C GLY A 105 7.38 28.69 -23.03
N THR A 106 7.88 29.68 -22.28
CA THR A 106 9.04 30.52 -22.61
C THR A 106 10.01 30.78 -21.44
N GLY A 107 9.93 30.04 -20.33
CA GLY A 107 10.94 30.09 -19.25
C GLY A 107 10.62 31.03 -18.08
N ILE A 108 9.40 31.53 -17.99
CA ILE A 108 8.88 32.25 -16.82
C ILE A 108 8.11 31.25 -15.95
N GLN A 109 8.42 31.20 -14.64
CA GLN A 109 7.64 30.43 -13.67
C GLN A 109 6.33 31.18 -13.39
N GLU A 110 5.18 30.51 -13.48
CA GLU A 110 3.97 30.99 -12.80
C GLU A 110 4.22 31.06 -11.28
N ASP A 111 3.41 31.89 -10.59
CA ASP A 111 3.37 31.92 -9.13
C ASP A 111 3.22 30.50 -8.56
N GLU A 112 3.90 30.25 -7.45
CA GLU A 112 3.92 28.94 -6.81
C GLU A 112 2.53 28.59 -6.28
N VAL A 113 1.86 27.61 -6.92
CA VAL A 113 0.53 27.17 -6.50
C VAL A 113 0.67 26.01 -5.51
N ILE A 114 -0.04 26.12 -4.38
CA ILE A 114 -0.13 25.07 -3.37
C ILE A 114 -1.50 24.40 -3.49
N ASP A 115 -1.53 23.21 -4.06
CA ASP A 115 -2.71 22.35 -4.07
C ASP A 115 -2.73 21.49 -2.80
N LYS A 116 -3.69 21.73 -1.91
CA LYS A 116 -3.83 21.01 -0.65
C LYS A 116 -5.25 20.52 -0.44
N PHE A 117 -5.37 19.22 -0.15
CA PHE A 117 -6.63 18.57 0.19
C PHE A 117 -6.51 17.84 1.52
N GLN A 118 -7.57 17.87 2.32
CA GLN A 118 -7.66 17.10 3.55
C GLN A 118 -9.04 16.47 3.69
N GLY A 119 -9.07 15.29 4.32
CA GLY A 119 -10.30 14.55 4.54
C GLY A 119 -10.27 13.75 5.82
N ILE A 120 -11.45 13.48 6.38
CA ILE A 120 -11.63 12.60 7.54
C ILE A 120 -11.95 11.20 7.06
N ILE A 121 -11.16 10.22 7.49
CA ILE A 121 -11.28 8.83 7.05
C ILE A 121 -12.54 8.20 7.62
N ARG A 122 -13.28 7.51 6.76
CA ARG A 122 -14.50 6.78 7.09
C ARG A 122 -14.35 5.29 6.93
N GLY A 123 -13.44 4.84 6.07
CA GLY A 123 -13.19 3.43 5.86
C GLY A 123 -11.89 3.15 5.12
N LEU A 124 -11.37 1.95 5.33
CA LEU A 124 -10.23 1.39 4.63
C LEU A 124 -10.66 0.03 4.07
N LYS A 125 -10.31 -0.25 2.82
CA LYS A 125 -10.51 -1.56 2.21
C LYS A 125 -9.25 -1.99 1.47
N VAL A 126 -8.73 -3.16 1.81
CA VAL A 126 -7.57 -3.75 1.16
C VAL A 126 -8.06 -4.64 0.02
N PHE A 127 -7.38 -4.56 -1.12
CA PHE A 127 -7.58 -5.44 -2.25
C PHE A 127 -6.26 -6.10 -2.60
N GLU A 128 -6.31 -7.42 -2.74
CA GLU A 128 -5.19 -8.20 -3.24
C GLU A 128 -4.91 -7.89 -4.72
N SER A 129 -3.81 -8.43 -5.25
CA SER A 129 -3.51 -8.32 -6.68
C SER A 129 -4.61 -8.99 -7.48
N GLU A 130 -5.14 -8.29 -8.48
CA GLU A 130 -6.26 -8.77 -9.30
C GLU A 130 -5.92 -8.54 -10.77
N GLY A 131 -5.65 -9.63 -11.51
CA GLY A 131 -5.17 -9.55 -12.88
C GLY A 131 -3.90 -8.70 -13.00
N ASP A 132 -3.95 -7.67 -13.83
CA ASP A 132 -2.84 -6.73 -14.05
C ASP A 132 -2.76 -5.60 -13.00
N LEU A 133 -3.74 -5.50 -12.09
CA LEU A 133 -3.75 -4.48 -11.07
C LEU A 133 -2.88 -4.90 -9.87
N PRO A 134 -1.95 -4.04 -9.43
CA PRO A 134 -1.16 -4.32 -8.24
C PRO A 134 -2.06 -4.28 -6.98
N PRO A 135 -1.60 -4.89 -5.87
CA PRO A 135 -2.24 -4.76 -4.57
C PRO A 135 -2.49 -3.28 -4.22
N ARG A 136 -3.67 -3.01 -3.67
CA ARG A 136 -4.14 -1.64 -3.47
C ARG A 136 -4.94 -1.49 -2.19
N VAL A 137 -4.88 -0.31 -1.59
CA VAL A 137 -5.72 0.09 -0.46
C VAL A 137 -6.62 1.22 -0.91
N VAL A 138 -7.93 1.06 -0.72
CA VAL A 138 -8.92 2.11 -0.96
C VAL A 138 -9.25 2.78 0.36
N VAL A 139 -9.02 4.08 0.42
CA VAL A 139 -9.32 4.94 1.57
C VAL A 139 -10.54 5.78 1.22
N SER A 140 -11.64 5.54 1.93
CA SER A 140 -12.87 6.35 1.83
C SER A 140 -12.83 7.44 2.89
N TYR A 141 -13.09 8.69 2.51
CA TYR A 141 -13.03 9.84 3.40
C TYR A 141 -14.07 10.90 3.03
N LEU A 142 -14.36 11.77 4.00
CA LEU A 142 -15.16 12.97 3.82
C LEU A 142 -14.21 14.15 3.61
N ASP A 143 -14.27 14.82 2.46
CA ASP A 143 -13.49 16.03 2.20
C ASP A 143 -13.86 17.12 3.21
N ARG A 144 -12.86 17.74 3.85
CA ARG A 144 -13.13 18.71 4.94
C ARG A 144 -13.75 20.01 4.44
N ILE A 145 -13.54 20.35 3.16
CA ILE A 145 -14.00 21.62 2.58
C ILE A 145 -15.33 21.39 1.89
N THR A 146 -15.36 20.44 0.95
CA THR A 146 -16.57 20.22 0.15
C THR A 146 -17.61 19.36 0.86
N GLN A 147 -17.25 18.69 1.96
CA GLN A 147 -18.11 17.72 2.65
C GLN A 147 -18.60 16.58 1.75
N GLU A 148 -17.90 16.34 0.63
CA GLU A 148 -18.20 15.24 -0.28
C GLU A 148 -17.47 13.97 0.13
N PHE A 149 -18.13 12.83 -0.07
CA PHE A 149 -17.47 11.54 0.04
C PHE A 149 -16.55 11.32 -1.15
N ARG A 150 -15.28 11.06 -0.86
CA ARG A 150 -14.25 10.81 -1.85
C ARG A 150 -13.47 9.55 -1.51
N ARG A 151 -12.80 9.02 -2.52
CA ARG A 151 -11.98 7.81 -2.41
C ARG A 151 -10.61 8.02 -3.00
N THR A 152 -9.61 7.55 -2.28
CA THR A 152 -8.22 7.51 -2.70
C THR A 152 -7.77 6.07 -2.79
N VAL A 153 -7.10 5.73 -3.88
CA VAL A 153 -6.49 4.43 -4.10
C VAL A 153 -4.98 4.55 -3.93
N ILE A 154 -4.43 3.72 -3.05
CA ILE A 154 -3.00 3.59 -2.80
C ILE A 154 -2.52 2.31 -3.46
N TYR A 155 -1.80 2.42 -4.57
CA TYR A 155 -1.23 1.29 -5.30
C TYR A 155 0.18 0.97 -4.80
N ILE A 156 0.46 -0.32 -4.59
CA ILE A 156 1.73 -0.80 -4.06
C ILE A 156 2.50 -1.51 -5.17
N PHE A 157 3.54 -0.84 -5.68
CA PHE A 157 4.43 -1.40 -6.70
C PHE A 157 5.74 -1.90 -6.07
N PRO A 158 6.50 -2.78 -6.76
CA PRO A 158 7.80 -3.22 -6.28
C PRO A 158 8.77 -2.07 -5.96
N SER A 159 8.80 -1.03 -6.79
CA SER A 159 9.74 0.09 -6.65
C SER A 159 9.17 1.32 -5.94
N ARG A 160 7.85 1.52 -5.96
CA ARG A 160 7.21 2.74 -5.43
C ARG A 160 5.83 2.47 -4.81
N VAL A 161 5.27 3.48 -4.18
CA VAL A 161 3.86 3.52 -3.77
C VAL A 161 3.25 4.76 -4.42
N GLU A 162 2.00 4.68 -4.83
CA GLU A 162 1.30 5.75 -5.53
C GLU A 162 -0.08 5.95 -4.91
N ALA A 163 -0.39 7.18 -4.50
CA ALA A 163 -1.72 7.58 -4.05
C ALA A 163 -2.35 8.51 -5.09
N ARG A 164 -3.55 8.17 -5.52
CA ARG A 164 -4.37 8.99 -6.42
C ARG A 164 -5.84 8.88 -6.07
N ARG A 165 -6.66 9.81 -6.53
CA ARG A 165 -8.12 9.70 -6.41
C ARG A 165 -8.65 8.57 -7.29
N GLU A 166 -9.70 7.88 -6.84
CA GLU A 166 -10.30 6.75 -7.57
C GLU A 166 -10.90 7.17 -8.92
N ASP A 167 -11.53 8.35 -8.97
CA ASP A 167 -12.13 8.95 -10.17
C ASP A 167 -11.11 9.42 -11.23
N GLY A 168 -9.81 9.29 -10.95
CA GLY A 168 -8.73 9.73 -11.83
C GLY A 168 -8.46 11.23 -11.82
N THR A 169 -9.20 12.02 -11.03
CA THR A 169 -9.04 13.47 -10.91
C THR A 169 -8.08 13.86 -9.78
N GLY A 170 -7.56 15.08 -9.84
CA GLY A 170 -6.76 15.67 -8.76
C GLY A 170 -5.29 15.22 -8.72
N LEU A 171 -4.72 15.23 -7.52
CA LEU A 171 -3.29 15.02 -7.32
C LEU A 171 -2.92 13.53 -7.28
N VAL A 172 -1.85 13.19 -8.01
CA VAL A 172 -1.20 11.88 -7.95
C VAL A 172 0.15 12.04 -7.27
N ILE A 173 0.32 11.49 -6.08
CA ILE A 173 1.61 11.47 -5.38
C ILE A 173 2.21 10.08 -5.52
N ARG A 174 3.43 10.00 -6.06
CA ARG A 174 4.15 8.73 -6.19
C ARG A 174 5.56 8.83 -5.64
N GLY A 175 6.03 7.77 -5.00
CA GLY A 175 7.40 7.69 -4.56
C GLY A 175 7.63 6.65 -3.47
N LYS A 176 8.42 7.01 -2.45
CA LYS A 176 8.75 6.11 -1.33
C LYS A 176 7.81 6.36 -0.16
N HIS A 177 7.50 5.31 0.58
CA HIS A 177 6.66 5.37 1.77
C HIS A 177 7.49 5.38 3.06
N TYR A 178 6.96 6.00 4.10
CA TYR A 178 7.59 6.20 5.40
C TYR A 178 6.53 6.30 6.50
N SER A 179 6.94 6.11 7.76
CA SER A 179 6.20 6.65 8.90
C SER A 179 6.33 8.17 8.98
N ILE A 180 5.42 8.84 9.69
CA ILE A 180 5.42 10.31 9.83
C ILE A 180 6.73 10.79 10.44
N ALA A 181 7.23 10.12 11.49
CA ALA A 181 8.48 10.48 12.16
C ALA A 181 9.69 10.44 11.22
N LYS A 182 9.72 9.50 10.27
CA LYS A 182 10.82 9.34 9.31
C LYS A 182 10.66 10.21 8.06
N ALA A 183 9.43 10.55 7.69
CA ALA A 183 9.15 11.24 6.43
C ALA A 183 9.74 12.66 6.38
N ARG A 184 9.77 13.37 7.52
CA ARG A 184 10.23 14.77 7.62
C ARG A 184 9.60 15.64 6.53
N VAL A 185 8.29 15.55 6.38
CA VAL A 185 7.52 16.38 5.42
C VAL A 185 7.05 17.66 6.10
N ARG A 186 6.99 18.75 5.34
CA ARG A 186 6.53 20.06 5.77
C ARG A 186 5.18 20.33 5.14
N GLU A 187 4.17 20.40 5.99
CA GLU A 187 2.85 20.86 5.58
C GLU A 187 2.86 22.39 5.43
N LEU A 188 2.28 22.88 4.34
CA LEU A 188 2.17 24.28 3.99
C LEU A 188 0.71 24.74 4.11
N GLY A 189 0.53 26.03 4.40
CA GLY A 189 -0.79 26.66 4.50
C GLY A 189 -1.65 26.20 5.69
N ILE A 190 -2.60 27.06 6.06
CA ILE A 190 -3.72 26.69 6.93
C ILE A 190 -4.73 25.93 6.06
N ASN A 191 -5.48 24.97 6.63
CA ASN A 191 -6.52 24.22 5.91
C ASN A 191 -7.37 25.19 5.07
N SER A 192 -7.65 24.81 3.83
CA SER A 192 -8.02 25.67 2.69
C SER A 192 -9.41 26.33 2.78
N ASP A 193 -9.82 26.82 3.95
CA ASP A 193 -10.94 27.75 4.08
C ASP A 193 -10.55 29.15 3.60
N ARG A 194 -9.28 29.55 3.72
CA ARG A 194 -8.85 30.94 3.41
C ARG A 194 -8.47 31.21 1.94
N LEU A 195 -8.05 30.19 1.20
CA LEU A 195 -7.62 30.34 -0.21
C LEU A 195 -8.80 30.50 -1.19
N LEU A 196 -9.95 29.88 -0.89
CA LEU A 196 -11.16 30.07 -1.70
C LEU A 196 -11.75 31.49 -1.55
N VAL A 197 -11.61 32.11 -0.37
CA VAL A 197 -12.15 33.45 -0.11
C VAL A 197 -11.29 34.56 -0.72
N GLU A 198 -9.95 34.44 -0.68
CA GLU A 198 -9.07 35.45 -1.29
C GLU A 198 -9.10 35.44 -2.82
N THR A 199 -9.40 34.31 -3.46
CA THR A 199 -9.53 34.24 -4.92
C THR A 199 -10.89 34.81 -5.39
N ALA A 200 -11.93 34.69 -4.57
CA ALA A 200 -13.25 35.27 -4.84
C ALA A 200 -13.35 36.78 -4.55
N GLN A 201 -12.40 37.36 -3.81
CA GLN A 201 -12.33 38.80 -3.52
C GLN A 201 -11.42 39.59 -4.48
N ARG A 202 -10.81 38.93 -5.46
CA ARG A 202 -9.95 39.56 -6.49
C ARG A 202 -10.61 39.68 -7.86
N TYR A 203 -11.92 39.48 -7.96
CA TYR A 203 -12.73 39.75 -9.15
C TYR A 203 -13.94 40.60 -8.79
#